data_AF-A0A6L6XZV9-F1
#
_entry.id   AF-A0A6L6XZV9-F1
#
_cell.length_a   1.000
_cell.length_b   1.000
_cell.length_c   1.000
_cell.angle_alpha   90.00
_cell.angle_beta   90.00
_cell.angle_gamma   90.00
#
_symmetry.space_group_name_H-M   'P 1'
#
loop_
_entity.id
_entity.type
_entity.pdbx_description
1 polymer ?
#
loop_
_entity_poly.entity_id
_entity_poly.type
_entity_poly.pdbx_seq_one_letter_code
_entity_poly.pdbx_strand_id
1 'polypeptide(L)'
;MVYLAKALAQDDLSLMRHIGNHLPAHCTAVGKTLLSQYSDEEITQLYGETPLEKMTVNSIGTLPVLLAELRQVRQQGYALEQREANERAACIALPIYSSAGKMVAAFSVTVLAYEWESLALDDVLAVMKECRVLAQ
;
A
#
# COMPACT_ATOMS: atom_id res chain seq x y z
N MET A 1 -0.87 7.47 8.11
CA MET A 1 -1.92 6.48 7.81
C MET A 1 -2.44 5.89 9.11
N VAL A 2 -3.76 5.70 9.24
CA VAL A 2 -4.41 5.06 10.40
C VAL A 2 -5.07 3.77 9.89
N TYR A 3 -4.79 2.64 10.55
CA TYR A 3 -5.39 1.34 10.23
C TYR A 3 -6.82 1.27 10.79
N LEU A 4 -7.82 1.01 9.93
CA LEU A 4 -9.23 0.97 10.34
C LEU A 4 -9.71 -0.43 10.74
N ALA A 5 -9.28 -1.47 10.03
CA ALA A 5 -9.69 -2.85 10.28
C ALA A 5 -8.65 -3.85 9.76
N LYS A 6 -8.63 -5.06 10.33
CA LYS A 6 -7.77 -6.19 9.92
C LYS A 6 -8.57 -7.49 10.02
N ALA A 7 -8.57 -8.29 8.96
CA ALA A 7 -9.04 -9.68 8.98
C ALA A 7 -7.82 -10.62 8.88
N LEU A 8 -7.81 -11.72 9.62
CA LEU A 8 -6.70 -12.67 9.70
C LEU A 8 -7.14 -14.04 9.17
N ALA A 9 -6.30 -14.69 8.36
CA ALA A 9 -6.37 -16.13 8.15
C ALA A 9 -5.83 -16.84 9.41
N GLN A 10 -6.25 -18.09 9.66
CA GLN A 10 -6.08 -18.82 10.93
C GLN A 10 -4.62 -19.10 11.37
N ASP A 11 -3.61 -18.73 10.59
CA ASP A 11 -2.21 -18.84 11.00
C ASP A 11 -1.69 -17.54 11.61
N ASP A 12 -1.02 -17.68 12.76
CA ASP A 12 -0.47 -16.61 13.59
C ASP A 12 0.64 -15.85 12.86
N LEU A 13 0.24 -15.00 11.90
CA LEU A 13 1.07 -13.97 11.31
C LEU A 13 1.36 -12.94 12.40
N SER A 14 2.43 -13.17 13.17
CA SER A 14 3.04 -12.15 14.04
C SER A 14 3.66 -10.99 13.22
N LEU A 15 3.15 -10.71 12.01
CA LEU A 15 3.32 -9.49 11.24
C LEU A 15 2.58 -8.29 11.87
N MET A 16 2.02 -8.47 13.08
CA MET A 16 1.08 -7.53 13.69
C MET A 16 1.70 -6.16 14.00
N ARG A 17 1.10 -5.13 13.41
CA ARG A 17 1.08 -3.77 13.93
C ARG A 17 -0.31 -3.49 14.48
N HIS A 18 -0.35 -2.88 15.66
CA HIS A 18 -1.59 -2.57 16.36
C HIS A 18 -2.36 -1.46 15.62
N ILE A 19 -3.70 -1.52 15.70
CA ILE A 19 -4.56 -0.38 15.34
C ILE A 19 -4.05 0.85 16.10
N GLY A 20 -3.81 1.96 15.40
CA GLY A 20 -3.22 3.17 15.98
C GLY A 20 -1.71 3.37 15.75
N ASN A 21 -0.98 2.37 15.24
CA ASN A 21 0.42 2.57 14.85
C ASN A 21 0.52 3.36 13.54
N HIS A 22 1.35 4.40 13.54
CA HIS A 22 1.69 5.17 12.35
C HIS A 22 2.83 4.51 11.58
N LEU A 23 2.66 4.35 10.26
CA LEU A 23 3.74 4.01 9.34
C LEU A 23 3.94 5.13 8.32
N PRO A 24 5.18 5.33 7.84
CA PRO A 24 5.42 6.22 6.71
C PRO A 24 4.60 5.74 5.51
N ALA A 25 3.80 6.64 4.94
CA ALA A 25 2.86 6.26 3.88
C ALA A 25 3.57 5.70 2.65
N HIS A 26 4.75 6.23 2.31
CA HIS A 26 5.57 5.80 1.18
C HIS A 26 6.10 4.37 1.32
N CYS A 27 6.19 3.83 2.54
CA CYS A 27 6.66 2.47 2.80
C CYS A 27 5.53 1.42 2.80
N THR A 28 4.27 1.79 2.55
CA THR A 28 3.12 0.86 2.69
C THR A 28 2.29 0.82 1.42
N ALA A 29 1.74 -0.34 1.04
CA ALA A 29 0.88 -0.44 -0.15
C ALA A 29 -0.37 0.46 -0.01
N VAL A 30 -1.03 0.45 1.15
CA VAL A 30 -2.19 1.32 1.42
C VAL A 30 -1.78 2.80 1.37
N GLY A 31 -0.65 3.17 1.98
CA GLY A 31 -0.17 4.55 1.96
C GLY A 31 0.18 5.01 0.55
N LYS A 32 0.88 4.21 -0.25
CA LYS A 32 1.16 4.50 -1.67
C LYS A 32 -0.12 4.63 -2.49
N THR A 33 -1.13 3.80 -2.24
CA THR A 33 -2.46 3.93 -2.86
C THR A 33 -3.13 5.25 -2.49
N LEU A 34 -3.08 5.66 -1.22
CA LEU A 34 -3.65 6.93 -0.78
C LEU A 34 -2.87 8.13 -1.31
N LEU A 35 -1.54 8.02 -1.43
CA LEU A 35 -0.70 9.08 -1.99
C LEU A 35 -0.91 9.23 -3.50
N SER A 36 -1.29 8.16 -4.21
CA SER A 36 -1.46 8.21 -5.67
C SER A 36 -2.62 9.12 -6.12
N GLN A 37 -3.49 9.57 -5.21
CA GLN A 37 -4.55 10.53 -5.51
C GLN A 37 -4.04 11.96 -5.75
N TYR A 38 -2.84 12.29 -5.25
CA TYR A 38 -2.23 13.61 -5.38
C TYR A 38 -1.39 13.71 -6.65
N SER A 39 -1.17 14.92 -7.17
CA SER A 39 -0.23 15.18 -8.27
C SER A 39 1.23 15.04 -7.82
N ASP A 40 2.15 14.97 -8.76
CA ASP A 40 3.58 14.88 -8.42
C ASP A 40 4.09 16.16 -7.75
N GLU A 41 3.53 17.31 -8.11
CA GLU A 41 3.79 18.61 -7.48
C GLU A 41 3.31 18.62 -6.03
N GLU A 42 2.09 18.13 -5.76
CA GLU A 42 1.54 18.02 -4.41
C GLU A 42 2.38 17.06 -3.54
N ILE A 43 2.82 15.92 -4.10
CA ILE A 43 3.71 14.98 -3.40
C ILE A 43 5.09 15.61 -3.14
N THR A 44 5.62 16.35 -4.11
CA THR A 44 6.89 17.08 -3.96
C THR A 44 6.79 18.13 -2.85
N GLN A 45 5.68 18.86 -2.76
CA GLN A 45 5.44 19.80 -1.66
C GLN A 45 5.28 19.11 -0.31
N LEU A 46 4.65 17.94 -0.28
CA LEU A 46 4.42 17.17 0.94
C LEU A 46 5.71 16.61 1.54
N TYR A 47 6.62 16.11 0.69
CA TYR A 47 7.83 15.41 1.12
C TYR A 47 9.10 16.27 1.07
N GLY A 48 9.14 17.31 0.24
CA GLY A 48 10.34 18.11 -0.01
C GLY A 48 11.48 17.29 -0.61
N GLU A 49 12.71 17.81 -0.50
CA GLU A 49 13.92 17.19 -1.05
C GLU A 49 14.69 16.34 -0.03
N THR A 50 14.13 16.09 1.14
CA THR A 50 14.82 15.31 2.19
C THR A 50 14.76 13.81 1.89
N PRO A 51 15.79 13.04 2.30
CA PRO A 51 15.74 11.59 2.25
C PRO A 51 14.51 11.08 3.01
N LEU A 52 13.83 10.10 2.41
CA LEU A 52 12.66 9.48 3.01
C LEU A 52 13.09 8.44 4.06
N GLU A 53 12.35 8.36 5.15
CA GLU A 53 12.59 7.36 6.20
C GLU A 53 12.58 5.94 5.60
N LYS A 54 13.64 5.17 5.88
CA LYS A 54 13.74 3.78 5.48
C LYS A 54 13.47 2.88 6.68
N MET A 55 12.43 2.07 6.58
CA MET A 55 12.06 1.05 7.58
C MET A 55 12.85 -0.24 7.38
N THR A 56 13.29 -0.51 6.15
CA THR A 56 14.10 -1.67 5.74
C THR A 56 15.07 -1.25 4.63
N VAL A 57 15.92 -2.18 4.20
CA VAL A 57 16.79 -1.97 3.03
C VAL A 57 16.01 -1.75 1.73
N ASN A 58 14.79 -2.30 1.62
CA ASN A 58 13.95 -2.22 0.41
C ASN A 58 13.07 -0.96 0.37
N SER A 59 12.94 -0.22 1.48
CA SER A 59 12.09 0.99 1.49
C SER A 59 12.53 2.00 0.43
N ILE A 60 11.54 2.62 -0.24
CA ILE A 60 11.75 3.79 -1.08
C ILE A 60 12.36 4.92 -0.24
N GLY A 61 13.61 5.30 -0.54
CA GLY A 61 14.37 6.26 0.26
C GLY A 61 14.45 7.68 -0.34
N THR A 62 13.90 7.91 -1.52
CA THR A 62 14.03 9.20 -2.22
C THR A 62 12.74 9.59 -2.93
N LEU A 63 12.51 10.90 -3.02
CA LEU A 63 11.33 11.46 -3.70
C LEU A 63 11.23 11.03 -5.18
N PRO A 64 12.29 11.05 -6.02
CA PRO A 64 12.16 10.63 -7.41
C PRO A 64 11.68 9.19 -7.58
N VAL A 65 12.13 8.28 -6.71
CA VAL A 65 11.70 6.87 -6.72
C VAL A 65 10.24 6.76 -6.27
N LEU A 66 9.83 7.52 -5.24
CA LEU A 66 8.44 7.57 -4.81
C LEU A 66 7.52 8.08 -5.93
N LEU A 67 7.89 9.17 -6.62
CA LEU A 67 7.10 9.70 -7.73
C LEU A 67 6.94 8.69 -8.87
N ALA A 68 8.02 7.99 -9.23
CA ALA A 68 7.96 6.93 -10.24
C ALA A 68 7.00 5.81 -9.83
N GLU A 69 7.08 5.37 -8.57
CA GLU A 69 6.19 4.35 -8.01
C GLU A 69 4.74 4.82 -8.00
N LEU A 70 4.44 6.04 -7.54
CA LEU A 70 3.08 6.56 -7.52
C LEU A 70 2.47 6.70 -8.92
N ARG A 71 3.27 7.04 -9.93
CA ARG A 71 2.82 7.02 -11.34
C ARG A 71 2.43 5.62 -11.79
N GLN A 72 3.22 4.59 -11.42
CA GLN A 72 2.87 3.19 -11.70
C GLN A 72 1.57 2.80 -11.00
N VAL A 73 1.40 3.17 -9.72
CA VAL A 73 0.16 2.94 -8.97
C VAL A 73 -1.04 3.58 -9.66
N ARG A 74 -0.93 4.84 -10.13
CA ARG A 74 -2.00 5.52 -10.89
C ARG A 74 -2.32 4.80 -12.20
N GLN A 75 -1.31 4.29 -12.90
CA GLN A 75 -1.49 3.60 -14.18
C GLN A 75 -2.16 2.23 -14.03
N GLN A 76 -1.74 1.43 -13.03
CA GLN A 76 -2.21 0.05 -12.88
C GLN A 76 -3.43 -0.08 -11.95
N GLY A 77 -3.70 0.94 -11.12
CA GLY A 77 -4.87 0.99 -10.23
C GLY A 77 -4.73 0.21 -8.92
N TYR A 78 -3.52 -0.24 -8.59
CA TYR A 78 -3.19 -0.91 -7.33
C TYR A 78 -1.75 -0.57 -6.92
N ALA A 79 -1.44 -0.70 -5.64
CA ALA A 79 -0.07 -0.56 -5.13
C ALA A 79 0.45 -1.89 -4.61
N LEU A 80 1.75 -2.09 -4.82
CA LEU A 80 2.50 -3.22 -4.28
C LEU A 80 3.44 -2.69 -3.21
N GLU A 81 3.68 -3.47 -2.18
CA GLU A 81 4.73 -3.20 -1.20
C GLU A 81 5.42 -4.50 -0.90
N GLN A 82 6.73 -4.56 -1.12
CA GLN A 82 7.50 -5.79 -0.94
C GLN A 82 8.64 -5.50 0.02
N ARG A 83 8.45 -5.92 1.27
CA ARG A 83 9.47 -5.84 2.32
C ARG A 83 9.96 -4.43 2.62
N GLU A 84 9.15 -3.41 2.34
CA GLU A 84 9.50 -1.99 2.52
C GLU A 84 9.18 -1.54 3.94
N ALA A 85 8.04 -1.94 4.51
CA ALA A 85 7.66 -1.61 5.88
C ALA A 85 8.04 -2.70 6.89
N ASN A 86 8.21 -3.94 6.44
CA ASN A 86 8.58 -5.10 7.26
C ASN A 86 9.25 -6.16 6.38
N GLU A 87 10.43 -6.66 6.75
CA GLU A 87 11.20 -7.59 5.91
C GLU A 87 10.52 -8.92 5.59
N ARG A 88 9.47 -9.30 6.33
CA ARG A 88 8.74 -10.56 6.20
C ARG A 88 7.39 -10.41 5.51
N ALA A 89 6.98 -9.19 5.17
CA ALA A 89 5.67 -8.92 4.58
C ALA A 89 5.77 -8.45 3.14
N ALA A 90 4.78 -8.83 2.34
CA ALA A 90 4.43 -8.15 1.11
C ALA A 90 2.93 -7.86 1.10
N CYS A 91 2.55 -6.75 0.48
CA CYS A 91 1.17 -6.29 0.46
C CYS A 91 0.73 -5.86 -0.94
N ILE A 92 -0.54 -6.10 -1.23
CA ILE A 92 -1.24 -5.57 -2.41
C ILE A 92 -2.36 -4.68 -1.90
N ALA A 93 -2.50 -3.47 -2.42
CA ALA A 93 -3.54 -2.54 -2.01
C ALA A 93 -4.35 -1.99 -3.19
N LEU A 94 -5.66 -1.81 -2.95
CA LEU A 94 -6.60 -1.21 -3.89
C LEU A 94 -7.28 0.03 -3.29
N PRO A 95 -7.59 1.04 -4.11
CA PRO A 95 -8.34 2.21 -3.68
C PRO A 95 -9.83 1.87 -3.50
N ILE A 96 -10.47 2.54 -2.56
CA ILE A 96 -11.93 2.55 -2.36
C ILE A 96 -12.43 3.96 -2.71
N TYR A 97 -13.33 4.03 -3.69
CA TYR A 97 -13.95 5.28 -4.13
C TYR A 97 -15.36 5.41 -3.57
N SER A 98 -15.75 6.63 -3.22
CA SER A 98 -17.15 6.96 -2.96
C SER A 98 -17.96 6.96 -4.26
N SER A 99 -19.28 7.02 -4.13
CA SER A 99 -20.21 7.19 -5.26
C SER A 99 -19.95 8.47 -6.07
N ALA A 100 -19.29 9.47 -5.49
CA ALA A 100 -18.87 10.70 -6.15
C ALA A 100 -17.52 10.56 -6.90
N GLY A 101 -16.93 9.36 -6.97
CA GLY A 101 -15.65 9.11 -7.65
C GLY A 101 -14.40 9.58 -6.88
N LYS A 102 -14.55 10.02 -5.62
CA LYS A 102 -13.43 10.44 -4.78
C LYS A 102 -12.86 9.25 -4.01
N MET A 103 -11.54 9.09 -3.97
CA MET A 103 -10.91 8.08 -3.11
C MET A 103 -11.14 8.45 -1.65
N VAL A 104 -11.75 7.54 -0.88
CA VAL A 104 -12.09 7.76 0.55
C VAL A 104 -11.32 6.83 1.49
N ALA A 105 -10.85 5.70 0.98
CA ALA A 105 -10.05 4.74 1.72
C ALA A 105 -9.22 3.89 0.75
N ALA A 106 -8.41 3.00 1.31
CA ALA A 106 -7.76 1.91 0.60
C ALA A 106 -7.72 0.69 1.52
N PHE A 107 -7.71 -0.50 0.94
CA PHE A 107 -7.59 -1.75 1.67
C PHE A 107 -6.51 -2.62 1.03
N SER A 108 -5.94 -3.54 1.81
CA SER A 108 -4.86 -4.40 1.35
C SER A 108 -4.99 -5.83 1.83
N VAL A 109 -4.39 -6.74 1.06
CA VAL A 109 -4.05 -8.09 1.49
C VAL A 109 -2.56 -8.11 1.82
N THR A 110 -2.19 -8.79 2.90
CA THR A 110 -0.81 -9.01 3.31
C THR A 110 -0.49 -10.49 3.24
N VAL A 111 0.65 -10.83 2.65
CA VAL A 111 1.19 -12.19 2.55
C VAL A 111 2.60 -12.22 3.14
N LEU A 112 3.13 -13.43 3.37
CA LEU A 112 4.52 -13.58 3.75
C LEU A 112 5.41 -13.34 2.53
N ALA A 113 6.50 -12.61 2.73
CA ALA A 113 7.33 -12.16 1.62
C ALA A 113 7.96 -13.31 0.80
N TYR A 114 8.15 -14.50 1.39
CA TYR A 114 8.68 -15.67 0.68
C TYR A 114 7.63 -16.34 -0.24
N GLU A 115 6.36 -16.00 -0.08
CA GLU A 115 5.25 -16.51 -0.91
C GLU A 115 5.02 -15.63 -2.13
N TRP A 116 5.67 -14.46 -2.16
CA TRP A 116 5.46 -13.41 -3.15
C TRP A 116 5.73 -13.89 -4.57
N GLU A 117 6.83 -14.60 -4.79
CA GLU A 117 7.22 -15.09 -6.11
C GLU A 117 6.26 -16.16 -6.66
N SER A 118 5.61 -16.92 -5.77
CA SER A 118 4.62 -17.93 -6.13
C SER A 118 3.18 -17.40 -6.16
N LEU A 119 2.98 -16.12 -5.82
CA LEU A 119 1.66 -15.53 -5.72
C LEU A 119 1.06 -15.35 -7.10
N ALA A 120 -0.11 -15.93 -7.33
CA ALA A 120 -0.92 -15.63 -8.52
C ALA A 120 -1.54 -14.23 -8.37
N LEU A 121 -0.76 -13.18 -8.67
CA LEU A 121 -1.14 -11.78 -8.46
C LEU A 121 -2.47 -11.43 -9.12
N ASP A 122 -2.71 -11.91 -10.34
CA ASP A 122 -3.95 -11.63 -11.08
C ASP A 122 -5.19 -12.23 -10.39
N ASP A 123 -5.07 -13.44 -9.84
CA ASP A 123 -6.15 -14.10 -9.09
C ASP A 123 -6.44 -13.36 -7.79
N VAL A 124 -5.40 -12.93 -7.06
CA VAL A 124 -5.56 -12.12 -5.84
C VAL A 124 -6.23 -10.79 -6.18
N LEU A 125 -5.80 -10.11 -7.25
CA LEU A 125 -6.41 -8.86 -7.70
C LEU A 125 -7.86 -9.05 -8.13
N ALA A 126 -8.22 -10.17 -8.76
CA ALA A 126 -9.60 -10.49 -9.12
C ALA A 126 -10.49 -10.57 -7.87
N VAL A 127 -10.08 -11.37 -6.88
CA VAL A 127 -10.80 -11.51 -5.60
C VAL A 127 -10.89 -10.17 -4.86
N MET A 128 -9.80 -9.42 -4.78
CA MET A 128 -9.82 -8.12 -4.14
C MET A 128 -10.78 -7.14 -4.84
N LYS A 129 -10.84 -7.14 -6.17
CA LYS A 129 -11.78 -6.28 -6.92
C LYS A 129 -13.24 -6.62 -6.61
N GLU A 130 -13.58 -7.90 -6.41
CA GLU A 130 -14.92 -8.32 -5.98
C GLU A 130 -15.23 -7.81 -4.57
N CYS A 131 -14.31 -8.01 -3.62
CA CYS A 131 -14.47 -7.53 -2.24
C CYS A 131 -14.62 -6.00 -2.16
N ARG A 132 -13.97 -5.25 -3.06
CA ARG A 132 -14.09 -3.78 -3.12
C ARG A 132 -15.52 -3.33 -3.39
N VAL A 133 -16.27 -4.05 -4.23
CA VAL A 133 -17.66 -3.71 -4.57
C VAL A 133 -18.56 -3.85 -3.35
N LEU A 134 -18.27 -4.79 -2.45
CA LEU A 134 -19.05 -5.02 -1.23
C LEU A 134 -18.80 -3.95 -0.14
N ALA A 135 -17.76 -3.13 -0.29
CA ALA A 135 -17.37 -2.12 0.68
C ALA A 135 -17.89 -0.70 0.35
N GLN A 136 -18.68 -0.56 -0.72
CA GLN A 136 -19.32 0.69 -1.17
C GLN A 136 -20.77 0.76 -0.72
#